data_AF-A0A9P4VS88-F1
#
_entry.id   AF-A0A9P4VS88-F1
#
_cell.length_a   1.000
_cell.length_b   1.000
_cell.length_c   1.000
_cell.angle_alpha   90.00
_cell.angle_beta   90.00
_cell.angle_gamma   90.00
#
_symmetry.space_group_name_H-M   'P 1'
#
loop_
_entity.id
_entity.type
_entity.pdbx_description
1 polymer ?
#
loop_
_entity_poly.entity_id
_entity_poly.type
_entity_poly.pdbx_seq_one_letter_code
_entity_poly.pdbx_strand_id
1 'polypeptide(L)'
;MSSLMAVASASLIIPATLYAALRSSPAGHTEEQILLLSHGTSIILLIIYIMYLYFQLKSHAHLFDAEQQAEAEVEEAQILSPIAAGVALVLITIAVAICAEFLVDSIDAIVESAHVSKTFIGLILLPIVGNAAEHVTAIIVAYKNKMDLAINVAIGSSLQIALFVTPFLVILGWIIGQPMTLHFQIFETVVFFLSVLVVNYLIQDGKSNYLEGAMCIGTYIIIALAFFVYPDDAGDIDPRDWFGQH
;
A
#
# COMPACT_ATOMS: atom_id res chain seq x y z
N MET A 1 11.81 11.33 4.09
CA MET A 1 11.10 10.15 3.53
C MET A 1 9.69 10.48 3.02
N SER A 2 8.95 11.42 3.64
CA SER A 2 7.64 11.88 3.17
C SER A 2 7.61 12.32 1.70
N SER A 3 8.60 13.11 1.26
CA SER A 3 8.74 13.53 -0.15
C SER A 3 8.90 12.37 -1.14
N LEU A 4 9.62 11.30 -0.76
CA LEU A 4 9.76 10.10 -1.59
C LEU A 4 8.42 9.35 -1.67
N MET A 5 7.68 9.27 -0.57
CA MET A 5 6.36 8.65 -0.52
C MET A 5 5.36 9.38 -1.43
N ALA A 6 5.38 10.72 -1.41
CA ALA A 6 4.55 11.53 -2.30
C ALA A 6 4.85 11.25 -3.78
N VAL A 7 6.13 11.19 -4.17
CA VAL A 7 6.54 10.92 -5.56
C VAL A 7 6.21 9.49 -5.98
N ALA A 8 6.43 8.50 -5.11
CA ALA A 8 6.07 7.10 -5.36
C ALA A 8 4.56 6.94 -5.55
N SER A 9 3.77 7.56 -4.67
CA SER A 9 2.30 7.51 -4.72
C SER A 9 1.76 8.24 -5.95
N ALA A 10 2.31 9.42 -6.29
CA ALA A 10 1.94 10.12 -7.51
C ALA A 10 2.23 9.27 -8.76
N SER A 11 3.35 8.54 -8.77
CA SER A 11 3.72 7.66 -9.88
C SER A 11 2.76 6.47 -10.06
N LEU A 12 2.13 5.98 -8.98
CA LEU A 12 1.07 4.97 -9.02
C LEU A 12 -0.29 5.53 -9.45
N ILE A 13 -0.57 6.80 -9.16
CA ILE A 13 -1.84 7.48 -9.50
C ILE A 13 -1.90 7.85 -10.98
N ILE A 14 -0.75 8.14 -11.63
CA ILE A 14 -0.71 8.58 -13.03
C ILE A 14 -1.36 7.56 -14.00
N PRO A 15 -1.08 6.24 -13.93
CA PRO A 15 -1.78 5.27 -14.78
C PRO A 15 -3.29 5.23 -14.56
N ALA A 16 -3.73 5.22 -13.30
CA ALA A 16 -5.16 5.18 -12.95
C ALA A 16 -5.91 6.45 -13.41
N THR A 17 -5.30 7.62 -13.24
CA THR A 17 -5.90 8.90 -13.68
C THR A 17 -5.90 9.07 -15.19
N LEU A 18 -4.82 8.63 -15.87
CA LEU A 18 -4.77 8.62 -17.33
C LEU A 18 -5.84 7.68 -17.90
N TYR A 19 -6.05 6.52 -17.28
CA TYR A 19 -7.14 5.63 -17.65
C TYR A 19 -8.51 6.30 -17.55
N ALA A 20 -8.83 6.93 -16.40
CA ALA A 20 -10.10 7.63 -16.22
C ALA A 20 -10.31 8.74 -17.27
N ALA A 21 -9.24 9.47 -17.62
CA ALA A 21 -9.27 10.50 -18.66
C ALA A 21 -9.46 9.92 -20.07
N LEU A 22 -8.80 8.80 -20.39
CA LEU A 22 -8.87 8.15 -21.70
C LEU A 22 -10.21 7.45 -21.94
N ARG A 23 -10.83 6.86 -20.92
CA ARG A 23 -12.17 6.25 -21.00
C ARG A 23 -13.26 7.25 -21.36
N SER A 24 -13.07 8.52 -20.97
CA SER A 24 -13.96 9.63 -21.32
C SER A 24 -13.85 10.04 -22.80
N SER A 25 -12.83 9.54 -23.51
CA SER A 25 -12.62 9.83 -24.93
C SER A 25 -13.45 8.90 -25.83
N PRO A 26 -14.17 9.42 -26.84
CA PRO A 26 -14.98 8.60 -27.76
C PRO A 26 -14.15 7.73 -28.73
N ALA A 27 -12.82 7.88 -28.74
CA ALA A 27 -11.93 6.97 -29.44
C ALA A 27 -11.75 5.71 -28.59
N GLY A 28 -12.52 4.66 -28.86
CA GLY A 28 -12.43 3.37 -28.17
C GLY A 28 -10.98 2.90 -28.04
N HIS A 29 -10.48 2.85 -26.82
CA HIS A 29 -9.13 2.41 -26.51
C HIS A 29 -9.20 1.10 -25.74
N THR A 30 -8.48 0.11 -26.26
CA THR A 30 -8.53 -1.30 -25.89
C THR A 30 -7.83 -1.54 -24.56
N GLU A 31 -8.29 -2.51 -23.78
CA GLU A 31 -7.65 -3.04 -22.55
C GLU A 31 -6.14 -3.26 -22.70
N GLU A 32 -5.68 -3.58 -23.91
CA GLU A 32 -4.27 -3.73 -24.29
C GLU A 32 -3.43 -2.46 -24.03
N GLN A 33 -3.98 -1.26 -24.25
CA GLN A 33 -3.25 -0.01 -24.00
C GLN A 33 -3.08 0.26 -22.50
N ILE A 34 -4.06 -0.14 -21.68
CA ILE A 34 -4.02 -0.05 -20.22
C ILE A 34 -2.95 -0.98 -19.66
N LEU A 35 -2.90 -2.20 -20.19
CA LEU A 35 -1.88 -3.19 -19.84
C LEU A 35 -0.49 -2.69 -20.24
N LEU A 36 -0.33 -2.16 -21.46
CA LEU A 36 0.96 -1.62 -21.91
C LEU A 36 1.43 -0.45 -21.04
N LEU A 37 0.53 0.46 -20.67
CA LEU A 37 0.83 1.55 -19.75
C LEU A 37 1.21 1.02 -18.36
N SER A 38 0.43 0.07 -17.82
CA SER A 38 0.68 -0.53 -16.50
C SER A 38 2.03 -1.26 -16.45
N HIS A 39 2.38 -2.01 -17.50
CA HIS A 39 3.68 -2.67 -17.61
C HIS A 39 4.83 -1.66 -17.70
N GLY A 40 4.68 -0.63 -18.54
CA GLY A 40 5.68 0.43 -18.70
C GLY A 40 5.93 1.18 -17.38
N THR A 41 4.87 1.58 -16.69
CA THR A 41 4.98 2.23 -15.38
C THR A 41 5.59 1.29 -14.33
N SER A 42 5.22 0.01 -14.32
CA SER A 42 5.79 -0.96 -13.38
C SER A 42 7.29 -1.15 -13.55
N ILE A 43 7.79 -1.20 -14.80
CA ILE A 43 9.23 -1.25 -15.08
C ILE A 43 9.94 -0.01 -14.53
N ILE A 44 9.38 1.19 -14.76
CA ILE A 44 9.97 2.44 -14.28
C ILE A 44 9.99 2.47 -12.74
N LEU A 45 8.91 2.06 -12.08
CA LEU A 45 8.84 1.99 -10.61
C LEU A 45 9.88 1.04 -10.03
N LEU A 46 10.09 -0.12 -10.65
CA LEU A 46 11.14 -1.07 -10.22
C LEU A 46 12.56 -0.53 -10.42
N ILE A 47 12.81 0.22 -11.50
CA ILE A 47 14.10 0.92 -11.69
C ILE A 47 14.31 1.95 -10.58
N ILE A 48 13.27 2.75 -10.27
CA ILE A 48 13.31 3.71 -9.16
C ILE A 48 13.54 2.99 -7.84
N TYR A 49 12.94 1.82 -7.63
CA TYR A 49 13.17 1.01 -6.43
C TYR A 49 14.63 0.54 -6.32
N ILE A 50 15.25 0.09 -7.42
CA ILE A 50 16.68 -0.26 -7.42
C ILE A 50 17.55 0.95 -7.08
N MET A 51 17.22 2.13 -7.62
CA MET A 51 17.90 3.38 -7.26
C MET A 51 17.68 3.74 -5.79
N TYR A 52 16.49 3.52 -5.26
CA TYR A 52 16.16 3.70 -3.85
C TYR A 52 16.96 2.73 -2.96
N LEU A 53 17.08 1.45 -3.32
CA LEU A 53 17.93 0.50 -2.61
C LEU A 53 19.40 0.91 -2.65
N TYR A 54 19.90 1.41 -3.78
CA TYR A 54 21.25 1.96 -3.86
C TYR A 54 21.43 3.18 -2.94
N PHE A 55 20.42 4.04 -2.86
CA PHE A 55 20.41 5.18 -1.96
C PHE A 55 20.45 4.73 -0.49
N GLN A 56 19.57 3.80 -0.13
CA GLN A 56 19.41 3.28 1.23
C GLN A 56 20.60 2.46 1.70
N LEU A 57 21.14 1.56 0.86
CA LEU A 57 22.16 0.59 1.27
C LEU A 57 23.59 1.06 1.04
N LYS A 58 23.81 2.11 0.23
CA LYS A 58 25.16 2.51 -0.14
C LYS A 58 25.42 4.01 -0.04
N SER A 59 24.72 4.85 -0.80
CA SER A 59 25.09 6.27 -0.85
C SER A 59 24.75 7.03 0.43
N HIS A 60 23.63 6.69 1.06
CA HIS A 60 23.11 7.32 2.28
C HIS A 60 22.83 6.29 3.39
N ALA A 61 23.57 5.17 3.40
CA ALA A 61 23.42 4.12 4.42
C ALA A 61 23.48 4.67 5.86
N HIS A 62 24.35 5.64 6.11
CA HIS A 62 24.48 6.29 7.42
C HIS A 62 23.18 6.94 7.94
N LEU A 63 22.26 7.37 7.05
CA LEU A 63 20.97 7.93 7.46
C LEU A 63 20.01 6.85 7.97
N PHE A 64 20.14 5.62 7.46
CA PHE A 64 19.26 4.50 7.80
C PHE A 64 19.86 3.59 8.90
N ASP A 65 21.20 3.50 8.98
CA ASP A 65 21.89 2.71 10.02
C ASP A 65 21.58 3.22 11.43
N ALA A 66 21.55 4.54 11.62
CA ALA A 66 21.24 5.16 12.91
C ALA A 66 19.78 4.89 13.33
N GLU A 67 18.86 4.87 12.37
CA GLU A 67 17.45 4.57 12.60
C GLU A 67 17.26 3.08 12.98
N GLN A 68 17.91 2.17 12.25
CA GLN A 68 17.87 0.73 12.54
C GLN A 68 18.45 0.38 13.91
N GLN A 69 19.53 1.05 14.33
CA GLN A 69 20.10 0.86 15.68
C GLN A 69 19.15 1.36 16.76
N ALA A 70 18.53 2.54 16.56
CA ALA A 70 17.57 3.09 17.52
C ALA A 70 16.32 2.22 17.68
N GLU A 71 15.95 1.49 16.63
CA GLU A 71 14.86 0.50 16.61
C GLU A 71 15.25 -0.78 17.34
N ALA A 72 16.45 -1.31 17.06
CA ALA A 72 16.99 -2.49 17.71
C ALA A 72 17.30 -2.28 19.21
N GLU A 73 17.45 -1.04 19.68
CA GLU A 73 17.51 -0.73 21.13
C GLU A 73 16.12 -0.77 21.80
N VAL A 74 15.05 -0.55 21.04
CA VAL A 74 13.68 -0.55 21.53
C VAL A 74 13.14 -1.97 21.64
N GLU A 75 13.52 -2.85 20.71
CA GLU A 75 13.27 -4.29 20.80
C GLU A 75 14.36 -4.99 21.61
N GLU A 76 13.98 -5.87 22.53
CA GLU A 76 14.95 -6.74 23.20
C GLU A 76 15.57 -7.66 22.14
N ALA A 77 16.86 -7.44 21.81
CA ALA A 77 17.57 -8.23 20.81
C ALA A 77 17.72 -9.69 21.25
N GLN A 78 16.73 -10.53 20.93
CA GLN A 78 16.87 -11.98 20.99
C GLN A 78 17.62 -12.46 19.76
N ILE A 79 18.93 -12.62 19.92
CA ILE A 79 19.83 -13.01 18.82
C ILE A 79 19.67 -14.52 18.57
N LEU A 80 18.84 -14.89 17.60
CA LEU A 80 18.83 -16.23 17.03
C LEU A 80 20.13 -16.48 16.25
N SER A 81 20.68 -17.68 16.37
CA SER A 81 21.78 -18.12 15.50
C SER A 81 21.37 -18.04 14.02
N PRO A 82 22.26 -17.68 13.08
CA PRO A 82 21.92 -17.56 11.66
C PRO A 82 21.24 -18.81 11.06
N ILE A 83 21.62 -20.00 11.52
CA ILE A 83 21.02 -21.26 11.09
C ILE A 83 19.60 -21.41 11.66
N ALA A 84 19.40 -21.08 12.94
CA ALA A 84 18.09 -21.12 13.58
C ALA A 84 17.14 -20.09 12.94
N ALA A 85 17.64 -18.89 12.64
CA ALA A 85 16.90 -17.85 11.93
C ALA A 85 16.53 -18.30 10.50
N GLY A 86 17.46 -18.91 9.77
CA GLY A 86 17.19 -19.44 8.42
C GLY A 86 16.14 -20.55 8.41
N VAL A 87 16.23 -21.50 9.35
CA VAL A 87 15.24 -22.57 9.49
C VAL A 87 13.87 -22.01 9.89
N ALA A 88 13.83 -21.09 10.87
CA ALA A 88 12.60 -20.45 11.29
C ALA A 88 11.94 -19.66 10.15
N LEU A 89 12.73 -18.91 9.36
CA LEU A 89 12.26 -18.16 8.20
C LEU A 89 11.55 -19.08 7.21
N VAL A 90 12.19 -20.18 6.79
CA VAL A 90 11.59 -21.12 5.84
C VAL A 90 10.31 -21.75 6.39
N LEU A 91 10.32 -22.19 7.65
CA LEU A 91 9.14 -22.81 8.28
C LEU A 91 7.97 -21.84 8.39
N ILE A 92 8.21 -20.60 8.81
CA ILE A 92 7.18 -19.56 8.95
C ILE A 92 6.67 -19.17 7.55
N THR A 93 7.55 -19.01 6.55
CA THR A 93 7.11 -18.71 5.18
C THR A 93 6.19 -19.79 4.62
N ILE A 94 6.49 -21.08 4.84
CA ILE A 94 5.61 -22.18 4.43
C ILE A 94 4.27 -22.13 5.18
N ALA A 95 4.30 -21.92 6.50
CA ALA A 95 3.09 -21.83 7.30
C ALA A 95 2.20 -20.65 6.86
N VAL A 96 2.79 -19.48 6.61
CA VAL A 96 2.09 -18.29 6.10
C VAL A 96 1.52 -18.55 4.70
N ALA A 97 2.25 -19.23 3.82
CA ALA A 97 1.76 -19.57 2.48
C ALA A 97 0.52 -20.48 2.54
N ILE A 98 0.53 -21.50 3.40
CA ILE A 98 -0.63 -22.38 3.62
C ILE A 98 -1.83 -21.60 4.17
N CYS A 99 -1.60 -20.75 5.18
CA CYS A 99 -2.65 -19.90 5.73
C CYS A 99 -3.20 -18.90 4.70
N ALA A 100 -2.35 -18.37 3.81
CA ALA A 100 -2.75 -17.46 2.74
C ALA A 100 -3.64 -18.17 1.70
N GLU A 101 -3.36 -19.43 1.37
CA GLU A 101 -4.20 -20.24 0.48
C GLU A 101 -5.61 -20.41 1.07
N PHE A 102 -5.70 -20.85 2.34
CA PHE A 102 -7.00 -20.96 3.03
C PHE A 102 -7.73 -19.62 3.18
N LEU A 103 -6.99 -18.53 3.37
CA LEU A 103 -7.56 -17.19 3.46
C LEU A 103 -8.17 -16.77 2.12
N VAL A 104 -7.47 -16.96 1.00
CA VAL A 104 -7.94 -16.63 -0.34
C VAL A 104 -9.17 -17.46 -0.71
N ASP A 105 -9.16 -18.77 -0.43
CA ASP A 105 -10.29 -19.66 -0.67
C ASP A 105 -11.56 -19.27 0.10
N SER A 106 -11.38 -18.62 1.26
CA SER A 106 -12.50 -18.18 2.12
C SER A 106 -13.11 -16.85 1.69
N ILE A 107 -12.47 -16.08 0.79
CA ILE A 107 -12.93 -14.73 0.42
C ILE A 107 -14.35 -14.78 -0.17
N ASP A 108 -14.59 -15.67 -1.13
CA ASP A 108 -15.90 -15.75 -1.79
C ASP A 108 -17.03 -16.12 -0.82
N ALA A 109 -16.77 -17.02 0.13
CA ALA A 109 -17.73 -17.39 1.17
C ALA A 109 -18.03 -16.24 2.15
N ILE A 110 -17.03 -15.41 2.46
CA ILE A 110 -17.22 -14.22 3.31
C ILE A 110 -18.03 -13.16 2.57
N VAL A 111 -17.74 -12.93 1.28
CA VAL A 111 -18.50 -12.00 0.44
C VAL A 111 -19.99 -12.38 0.43
N GLU A 112 -20.29 -13.67 0.21
CA GLU A 112 -21.67 -14.17 0.16
C GLU A 112 -22.37 -14.12 1.53
N SER A 113 -21.68 -14.50 2.61
CA SER A 113 -22.29 -14.57 3.95
C SER A 113 -22.44 -13.21 4.63
N ALA A 114 -21.40 -12.38 4.57
CA ALA A 114 -21.36 -11.07 5.23
C ALA A 114 -21.91 -9.93 4.36
N HIS A 115 -22.24 -10.19 3.08
CA HIS A 115 -22.71 -9.20 2.12
C HIS A 115 -21.77 -7.98 2.01
N VAL A 116 -20.47 -8.25 1.99
CA VAL A 116 -19.40 -7.23 1.89
C VAL A 116 -18.65 -7.39 0.57
N SER A 117 -18.16 -6.28 0.03
CA SER A 117 -17.45 -6.26 -1.25
C SER A 117 -16.07 -6.93 -1.18
N LYS A 118 -15.61 -7.50 -2.31
CA LYS A 118 -14.22 -7.97 -2.45
C LYS A 118 -13.24 -6.82 -2.26
N THR A 119 -13.61 -5.63 -2.73
CA THR A 119 -12.84 -4.39 -2.52
C THR A 119 -12.71 -4.06 -1.04
N PHE A 120 -13.79 -4.16 -0.25
CA PHE A 120 -13.71 -3.93 1.20
C PHE A 120 -12.77 -4.93 1.90
N ILE A 121 -12.88 -6.22 1.57
CA ILE A 121 -11.98 -7.25 2.12
C ILE A 121 -10.53 -6.95 1.75
N GLY A 122 -10.26 -6.66 0.47
CA GLY A 122 -8.92 -6.42 -0.04
C GLY A 122 -8.26 -5.13 0.45
N LEU A 123 -9.03 -4.06 0.61
CA LEU A 123 -8.51 -2.72 0.93
C LEU A 123 -8.51 -2.44 2.45
N ILE A 124 -9.44 -3.01 3.21
CA ILE A 124 -9.56 -2.76 4.65
C ILE A 124 -9.10 -3.97 5.47
N LEU A 125 -9.67 -5.15 5.25
CA LEU A 125 -9.48 -6.29 6.15
C LEU A 125 -8.10 -6.94 6.00
N LEU A 126 -7.68 -7.25 4.77
CA LEU A 126 -6.39 -7.91 4.52
C LEU A 126 -5.18 -7.08 4.98
N PRO A 127 -5.09 -5.76 4.71
CA PRO A 127 -3.93 -4.98 5.14
C PRO A 127 -3.81 -4.84 6.66
N ILE A 128 -4.94 -4.80 7.39
CA ILE A 128 -4.91 -4.76 8.86
C ILE A 128 -4.22 -6.01 9.41
N VAL A 129 -4.56 -7.20 8.89
CA VAL A 129 -3.96 -8.46 9.34
C VAL A 129 -2.52 -8.60 8.85
N GLY A 130 -2.27 -8.28 7.58
CA GLY A 130 -0.95 -8.40 6.95
C GLY A 130 0.11 -7.50 7.60
N ASN A 131 -0.29 -6.29 8.02
CA ASN A 131 0.62 -5.30 8.59
C ASN A 131 0.47 -5.15 10.12
N ALA A 132 -0.28 -6.05 10.78
CA ALA A 132 -0.57 -5.95 12.21
C ALA A 132 0.70 -5.89 13.07
N ALA A 133 1.70 -6.72 12.75
CA ALA A 133 2.97 -6.75 13.46
C ALA A 133 3.71 -5.40 13.36
N GLU A 134 3.79 -4.84 12.15
CA GLU A 134 4.43 -3.53 11.91
C GLU A 134 3.69 -2.40 12.62
N HIS A 135 2.35 -2.41 12.63
CA HIS A 135 1.55 -1.44 13.38
C HIS A 135 1.82 -1.51 14.88
N VAL A 136 1.90 -2.72 15.44
CA VAL A 136 2.22 -2.91 16.87
C VAL A 136 3.61 -2.37 17.18
N THR A 137 4.61 -2.68 16.36
CA THR A 137 5.97 -2.14 16.51
C THR A 137 5.98 -0.61 16.45
N ALA A 138 5.33 -0.01 15.45
CA ALA A 138 5.24 1.45 15.32
C ALA A 138 4.56 2.09 16.55
N ILE A 139 3.50 1.49 17.09
CA ILE A 139 2.83 1.99 18.30
C ILE A 139 3.73 1.89 19.54
N ILE A 140 4.46 0.78 19.71
CA ILE A 140 5.40 0.60 20.84
C ILE A 140 6.53 1.64 20.76
N VAL A 141 7.10 1.84 19.58
CA VAL A 141 8.16 2.81 19.33
C VAL A 141 7.64 4.24 19.58
N ALA A 142 6.43 4.56 19.11
CA ALA A 142 5.78 5.85 19.36
C ALA A 142 5.52 6.07 20.86
N TYR A 143 5.08 5.03 21.59
CA TYR A 143 4.85 5.09 23.04
C TYR A 143 6.15 5.36 23.82
N LYS A 144 7.30 4.87 23.32
CA LYS A 144 8.64 5.21 23.85
C LYS A 144 9.13 6.60 23.42
N ASN A 145 8.23 7.46 22.95
CA ASN A 145 8.51 8.83 22.52
C ASN A 145 9.53 8.94 21.37
N LYS A 146 9.63 7.89 20.53
CA LYS A 146 10.46 7.88 19.32
C LYS A 146 9.58 8.02 18.07
N MET A 147 8.82 9.12 17.96
CA MET A 147 7.82 9.30 16.89
C MET A 147 8.44 9.27 15.47
N ASP A 148 9.63 9.85 15.29
CA ASP A 148 10.32 9.84 13.99
C ASP A 148 10.58 8.41 13.50
N LEU A 149 10.99 7.52 14.42
CA LEU A 149 11.22 6.13 14.12
C LEU A 149 9.91 5.40 13.79
N ALA A 150 8.84 5.63 14.55
CA ALA A 150 7.52 5.06 14.25
C ALA A 150 6.98 5.49 12.88
N ILE A 151 7.19 6.75 12.50
CA ILE A 151 6.85 7.28 11.18
C ILE A 151 7.69 6.61 10.09
N ASN A 152 8.99 6.42 10.32
CA ASN A 152 9.88 5.75 9.36
C ASN A 152 9.49 4.30 9.11
N VAL A 153 9.05 3.55 10.14
CA VAL A 153 8.49 2.19 9.98
C VAL A 153 7.31 2.20 9.02
N ALA A 154 6.32 3.07 9.29
CA ALA A 154 5.11 3.16 8.49
C ALA A 154 5.37 3.62 7.04
N ILE A 155 6.21 4.65 6.84
CA ILE A 155 6.56 5.14 5.50
C ILE A 155 7.42 4.14 4.75
N GLY A 156 8.35 3.47 5.42
CA GLY A 156 9.22 2.45 4.84
C GLY A 156 8.41 1.30 4.23
N SER A 157 7.47 0.75 5.00
CA SER A 157 6.53 -0.29 4.53
C SER A 157 5.69 0.22 3.35
N SER A 158 5.15 1.44 3.44
CA SER A 158 4.37 2.06 2.35
C SER A 158 5.18 2.25 1.06
N LEU A 159 6.44 2.67 1.16
CA LEU A 159 7.35 2.82 0.02
C LEU A 159 7.67 1.47 -0.63
N GLN A 160 7.88 0.41 0.17
CA GLN A 160 8.12 -0.94 -0.36
C GLN A 160 6.90 -1.46 -1.12
N ILE A 161 5.69 -1.27 -0.58
CA ILE A 161 4.46 -1.66 -1.28
C ILE A 161 4.36 -0.90 -2.60
N ALA A 162 4.56 0.42 -2.57
CA ALA A 162 4.36 1.27 -3.72
C ALA A 162 5.40 1.08 -4.85
N LEU A 163 6.68 0.98 -4.50
CA LEU A 163 7.80 0.95 -5.47
C LEU A 163 8.21 -0.47 -5.85
N PHE A 164 7.93 -1.47 -5.01
CA PHE A 164 8.34 -2.85 -5.24
C PHE A 164 7.16 -3.81 -5.38
N VAL A 165 6.38 -4.02 -4.31
CA VAL A 165 5.38 -5.10 -4.28
C VAL A 165 4.34 -4.95 -5.39
N THR A 166 3.69 -3.79 -5.48
CA THR A 166 2.66 -3.51 -6.48
C THR A 166 3.16 -3.64 -7.93
N PRO A 167 4.25 -2.96 -8.36
CA PRO A 167 4.75 -3.11 -9.72
C PRO A 167 5.35 -4.49 -10.00
N PHE A 168 5.93 -5.16 -8.99
CA PHE A 168 6.39 -6.54 -9.14
C PHE A 168 5.24 -7.50 -9.41
N LEU A 169 4.10 -7.35 -8.73
CA LEU A 169 2.90 -8.17 -8.97
C LEU A 169 2.33 -7.96 -10.37
N VAL A 170 2.39 -6.76 -10.93
CA VAL A 170 1.99 -6.48 -12.32
C VAL A 170 2.90 -7.22 -13.31
N ILE A 171 4.22 -7.18 -13.11
CA ILE A 171 5.16 -7.92 -13.96
C ILE A 171 5.01 -9.43 -13.79
N LEU A 172 4.77 -9.92 -12.56
CA LEU A 172 4.52 -11.33 -12.32
C LEU A 172 3.24 -11.78 -13.04
N GLY A 173 2.16 -10.99 -12.94
CA GLY A 173 0.92 -11.18 -13.68
C GLY A 173 1.16 -11.31 -15.18
N TRP A 174 1.98 -10.41 -15.74
CA TRP A 174 2.37 -10.45 -17.14
C TRP A 174 3.10 -11.75 -17.51
N ILE A 175 4.01 -12.25 -16.67
CA ILE A 175 4.76 -13.49 -16.89
C ILE A 175 3.85 -14.73 -16.86
N ILE A 176 2.88 -14.76 -15.93
CA ILE A 176 1.96 -15.90 -15.77
C ILE A 176 0.71 -15.80 -16.68
N GLY A 177 0.59 -14.74 -17.49
CA GLY A 177 -0.54 -14.52 -18.39
C GLY A 177 -1.83 -14.08 -17.70
N GLN A 178 -1.76 -13.54 -16.48
CA GLN A 178 -2.89 -12.98 -15.74
C GLN A 178 -2.89 -11.44 -15.89
N PRO A 179 -4.02 -10.81 -16.29
CA PRO A 179 -4.09 -9.37 -16.54
C PRO A 179 -4.13 -8.56 -15.24
N MET A 180 -2.99 -8.44 -14.56
CA MET A 180 -2.80 -7.55 -13.41
C MET A 180 -2.43 -6.16 -13.91
N THR A 181 -3.14 -5.13 -13.46
CA THR A 181 -2.93 -3.73 -13.90
C THR A 181 -2.70 -2.81 -12.71
N LEU A 182 -2.21 -1.59 -12.99
CA LEU A 182 -2.18 -0.49 -12.02
C LEU A 182 -3.45 0.37 -12.09
N HIS A 183 -4.53 -0.22 -12.61
CA HIS A 183 -5.82 0.44 -12.71
C HIS A 183 -6.60 0.20 -11.41
N PHE A 184 -6.71 1.28 -10.63
CA PHE A 184 -7.56 1.36 -9.46
C PHE A 184 -8.85 2.10 -9.82
N GLN A 185 -9.95 1.79 -9.14
CA GLN A 185 -11.21 2.53 -9.36
C GLN A 185 -11.03 4.01 -9.01
N ILE A 186 -11.86 4.88 -9.59
CA ILE A 186 -11.78 6.34 -9.35
C ILE A 186 -11.84 6.65 -7.85
N PHE A 187 -12.75 6.00 -7.12
CA PHE A 187 -12.92 6.22 -5.68
C PHE A 187 -11.67 5.82 -4.89
N GLU A 188 -11.08 4.66 -5.19
CA GLU A 188 -9.82 4.19 -4.61
C GLU A 188 -8.68 5.17 -4.87
N THR A 189 -8.57 5.65 -6.10
CA THR A 189 -7.53 6.60 -6.52
C THR A 189 -7.63 7.92 -5.77
N VAL A 190 -8.86 8.46 -5.61
CA VAL A 190 -9.10 9.71 -4.88
C VAL A 190 -8.80 9.54 -3.38
N VAL A 191 -9.27 8.45 -2.77
CA VAL A 191 -9.00 8.18 -1.36
C VAL A 191 -7.50 8.02 -1.12
N PHE A 192 -6.80 7.25 -1.95
CA PHE A 192 -5.36 7.07 -1.87
C PHE A 192 -4.61 8.41 -1.98
N PHE A 193 -4.97 9.26 -2.95
CA PHE A 193 -4.39 10.59 -3.11
C PHE A 193 -4.60 11.46 -1.86
N LEU A 194 -5.82 11.50 -1.32
CA LEU A 194 -6.13 12.26 -0.12
C LEU A 194 -5.38 11.74 1.11
N SER A 195 -5.29 10.42 1.29
CA SER A 195 -4.51 9.81 2.38
C SER A 195 -3.04 10.20 2.32
N VAL A 196 -2.43 10.13 1.14
CA VAL A 196 -1.03 10.52 0.93
C VAL A 196 -0.84 12.01 1.22
N LEU A 197 -1.76 12.87 0.80
CA LEU A 197 -1.71 14.31 1.06
C LEU A 197 -1.79 14.60 2.55
N VAL A 198 -2.77 14.04 3.26
CA VAL A 198 -2.97 14.24 4.70
C VAL A 198 -1.75 13.78 5.48
N VAL A 199 -1.24 12.58 5.22
CA VAL A 199 -0.06 12.05 5.91
C VAL A 199 1.18 12.92 5.65
N ASN A 200 1.40 13.35 4.40
CA ASN A 200 2.51 14.25 4.08
C ASN A 200 2.42 15.59 4.81
N TYR A 201 1.22 16.15 4.96
CA TYR A 201 1.00 17.40 5.67
C TYR A 201 1.29 17.26 7.17
N LEU A 202 0.80 16.19 7.79
CA LEU A 202 1.05 15.90 9.21
C LEU A 202 2.54 15.69 9.50
N ILE A 203 3.27 15.00 8.63
CA ILE A 203 4.71 14.80 8.80
C ILE A 203 5.47 16.13 8.65
N GLN A 204 5.04 17.00 7.72
CA GLN A 204 5.70 18.29 7.47
C GLN A 204 5.56 19.27 8.64
N ASP A 205 4.48 19.17 9.42
CA ASP A 205 4.30 19.99 10.63
C ASP A 205 5.35 19.66 11.71
N GLY A 206 5.97 18.47 11.63
CA GLY A 206 7.11 18.07 12.46
C GLY A 206 6.78 17.88 13.94
N LYS A 207 5.49 17.95 14.31
CA LYS A 207 4.95 17.70 15.65
C LYS A 207 3.73 16.80 15.49
N SER A 208 3.45 16.01 16.52
CA SER A 208 2.24 15.21 16.59
C SER A 208 1.51 15.46 17.89
N ASN A 209 0.18 15.39 17.85
CA ASN A 209 -0.65 15.42 19.05
C ASN A 209 -1.75 14.34 19.02
N TYR A 210 -2.33 14.05 20.19
CA TYR A 210 -3.34 13.00 20.31
C TYR A 210 -4.62 13.30 19.48
N LEU A 211 -4.93 14.58 19.24
CA LEU A 211 -6.09 14.99 18.46
C LEU A 211 -5.86 14.72 16.97
N GLU A 212 -4.67 15.03 16.43
CA GLU A 212 -4.28 14.63 15.07
C GLU A 212 -4.33 13.13 14.88
N GLY A 213 -3.84 12.35 15.85
CA GLY A 213 -3.94 10.89 15.83
C GLY A 213 -5.40 10.41 15.82
N ALA A 214 -6.24 10.98 16.69
CA ALA A 214 -7.67 10.65 16.72
C ALA A 214 -8.38 11.02 15.40
N MET A 215 -8.03 12.15 14.78
CA MET A 215 -8.57 12.57 13.49
C MET A 215 -8.11 11.64 12.35
N CYS A 216 -6.87 11.15 12.37
CA CYS A 216 -6.39 10.16 11.40
C CYS A 216 -7.16 8.84 11.52
N ILE A 217 -7.34 8.34 12.75
CA ILE A 217 -8.14 7.13 13.00
C ILE A 217 -9.59 7.35 12.56
N GLY A 218 -10.19 8.50 12.90
CA GLY A 218 -11.53 8.85 12.47
C GLY A 218 -11.67 8.90 10.95
N THR A 219 -10.70 9.47 10.25
CA THR A 219 -10.66 9.52 8.78
C THR A 219 -10.56 8.12 8.19
N TYR A 220 -9.70 7.26 8.73
CA TYR A 220 -9.58 5.86 8.29
C TYR A 220 -10.89 5.08 8.51
N ILE A 221 -11.57 5.28 9.64
CA ILE A 221 -12.88 4.64 9.91
C ILE A 221 -13.95 5.14 8.93
N ILE A 222 -13.98 6.44 8.62
CA ILE A 222 -14.91 7.00 7.62
C ILE A 222 -14.65 6.38 6.25
N ILE A 223 -13.39 6.24 5.85
CA ILE A 223 -13.00 5.56 4.61
C ILE A 223 -13.47 4.10 4.63
N ALA A 224 -13.24 3.38 5.72
CA ALA A 224 -13.67 1.98 5.86
C ALA A 224 -15.20 1.85 5.74
N LEU A 225 -15.97 2.73 6.38
CA LEU A 225 -17.43 2.76 6.26
C LEU A 225 -17.88 3.10 4.84
N ALA A 226 -17.18 3.98 4.14
CA ALA A 226 -17.48 4.29 2.75
C ALA A 226 -17.27 3.07 1.84
N PHE A 227 -16.16 2.35 2.00
CA PHE A 227 -15.89 1.12 1.26
C PHE A 227 -16.81 -0.04 1.65
N PHE A 228 -17.32 -0.06 2.89
CA PHE A 228 -18.30 -1.06 3.33
C PHE A 228 -19.63 -0.92 2.57
N VAL A 229 -20.02 0.31 2.23
CA VAL A 229 -21.25 0.60 1.46
C VAL A 229 -20.97 0.59 -0.06
N TYR A 230 -19.71 0.64 -0.47
CA TYR A 230 -19.31 0.69 -1.88
C TYR A 230 -19.59 -0.67 -2.57
N PRO A 231 -20.47 -0.70 -3.59
CA PRO A 231 -20.87 -1.95 -4.23
C PRO A 231 -19.77 -2.47 -5.17
N ASP A 232 -19.62 -3.80 -5.26
CA ASP A 232 -18.66 -4.46 -6.17
C ASP A 232 -18.91 -4.11 -7.65
N ASP A 233 -20.18 -3.85 -8.00
CA ASP A 233 -20.63 -3.58 -9.37
C ASP A 233 -20.58 -2.09 -9.76
N ALA A 234 -20.09 -1.21 -8.88
CA ALA A 234 -19.80 0.17 -9.23
C ALA A 234 -18.55 0.21 -10.15
N GLY A 235 -18.70 -0.31 -11.37
CA GLY A 235 -17.84 0.13 -12.47
C GLY A 235 -17.82 1.65 -12.47
N ASP A 236 -16.64 2.24 -12.72
CA ASP A 236 -16.35 3.68 -12.64
C ASP A 236 -17.61 4.54 -12.80
N ILE A 237 -18.11 5.07 -11.69
CA ILE A 237 -19.20 6.05 -11.70
C ILE A 237 -18.73 7.17 -12.63
N ASP A 238 -19.39 7.36 -13.79
CA ASP A 238 -18.95 8.35 -14.77
C ASP A 238 -19.01 9.71 -14.06
N PRO A 239 -17.94 10.53 -14.07
CA PRO A 239 -17.99 11.89 -13.53
C PRO A 239 -19.16 12.73 -14.07
N ARG A 240 -19.75 12.35 -15.22
CA ARG A 240 -20.98 12.94 -15.77
C ARG A 240 -22.24 12.64 -14.96
N ASP A 241 -22.29 11.50 -14.26
CA ASP A 241 -23.42 11.12 -13.40
C ASP A 241 -23.52 12.04 -12.17
N TRP A 242 -22.42 12.68 -11.77
CA TRP A 242 -22.36 13.64 -10.66
C TRP A 242 -23.07 14.96 -10.98
N PHE A 243 -23.16 15.30 -12.27
CA PHE A 243 -23.77 16.55 -12.74
C PHE A 243 -25.19 16.36 -13.30
N GLY A 244 -25.77 15.18 -13.16
CA GLY A 244 -27.17 14.90 -13.53
C GLY A 244 -27.48 15.13 -15.01
N GLN A 245 -26.49 14.95 -15.90
CA GLN A 245 -26.72 15.01 -17.35
C GLN A 245 -27.01 13.61 -17.89
N HIS A 246 -28.29 13.26 -17.92
CA HIS A 246 -28.84 12.18 -18.73
C HIS A 246 -28.96 12.60 -20.20
#